data_AF-A0A2E0VU63-F1
#
_entry.id   AF-A0A2E0VU63-F1
#
_cell.length_a   1.000
_cell.length_b   1.000
_cell.length_c   1.000
_cell.angle_alpha   90.00
_cell.angle_beta   90.00
_cell.angle_gamma   90.00
#
_symmetry.space_group_name_H-M   'P 1'
#
loop_
_entity.id
_entity.type
_entity.pdbx_description
1 polymer ?
#
loop_
_entity_poly.entity_id
_entity_poly.type
_entity_poly.pdbx_seq_one_letter_code
_entity_poly.pdbx_strand_id
1 'polypeptide(L)'
;MSLWEYIILFGSVALGGSLALIFPIKTRKTLQLVLSFSGAYILGIIVLHLMPSVFGGSQAQTAGLWVLGGFLAQIILEQLSAGLEHGHIHAPHKITVGFVVSVLLGLSVHAFIEGMPLSYYQSYLDSHTHMHHSHHSHYLIGIILHHIPAAFALANLLLLSKMAKKWVWCCLLLFSAMSPLGALLAGSLSISSEFQTGILAFAMGSLLHIATVILFEMDASSHMHLSVKRLAAILLGIGAALLTML
;
A
#
# COMPACT_ATOMS: atom_id res chain seq x y z
N MET A 1 -3.24 6.62 -18.13
CA MET A 1 -1.93 6.94 -17.53
C MET A 1 -0.88 7.20 -18.59
N SER A 2 -0.06 8.22 -18.38
CA SER A 2 1.11 8.56 -19.18
C SER A 2 2.32 7.71 -18.79
N LEU A 3 3.31 7.60 -19.68
CA LEU A 3 4.53 6.82 -19.45
C LEU A 3 5.29 7.26 -18.18
N TRP A 4 5.33 8.57 -17.90
CA TRP A 4 6.05 9.10 -16.75
C TRP A 4 5.46 8.66 -15.41
N GLU A 5 4.14 8.49 -15.32
CA GLU A 5 3.49 8.00 -14.10
C GLU A 5 3.91 6.56 -13.78
N TYR A 6 4.02 5.70 -14.81
CA TYR A 6 4.56 4.35 -14.65
C TYR A 6 6.01 4.34 -14.16
N ILE A 7 6.84 5.24 -14.71
CA ILE A 7 8.26 5.37 -14.31
C ILE A 7 8.36 5.82 -12.85
N ILE A 8 7.55 6.79 -12.42
CA ILE A 8 7.55 7.27 -11.04
C ILE A 8 7.06 6.18 -10.08
N LEU A 9 6.01 5.44 -10.44
CA LEU A 9 5.47 4.34 -9.64
C LEU A 9 6.50 3.21 -9.47
N PHE A 10 7.20 2.83 -10.53
CA PHE A 10 8.30 1.89 -10.44
C PHE A 10 9.48 2.45 -9.62
N GLY A 11 9.81 3.73 -9.83
CA GLY A 11 10.91 4.43 -9.19
C GLY A 11 10.73 4.64 -7.69
N SER A 12 9.50 4.79 -7.19
CA SER A 12 9.21 4.96 -5.76
C SER A 12 9.63 3.73 -4.94
N VAL A 13 9.39 2.53 -5.45
CA VAL A 13 9.82 1.27 -4.85
C VAL A 13 11.34 1.13 -4.89
N ALA A 14 11.95 1.48 -6.03
CA ALA A 14 13.42 1.49 -6.14
C ALA A 14 14.07 2.48 -5.16
N LEU A 15 13.45 3.64 -4.94
CA LEU A 15 13.87 4.63 -3.95
C LEU A 15 13.76 4.08 -2.53
N GLY A 16 12.61 3.51 -2.15
CA GLY A 16 12.42 2.90 -0.83
C GLY A 16 13.42 1.76 -0.55
N GLY A 17 13.65 0.90 -1.53
CA GLY A 17 14.64 -0.17 -1.45
C GLY A 17 16.09 0.35 -1.34
N SER A 18 16.44 1.40 -2.10
CA SER A 18 17.74 2.06 -2.01
C SER A 18 17.98 2.67 -0.63
N LEU A 19 16.97 3.36 -0.09
CA LEU A 19 17.03 3.96 1.25
C LEU A 19 17.27 2.89 2.32
N ALA A 20 16.66 1.71 2.19
CA ALA A 20 16.91 0.60 3.13
C ALA A 20 18.33 0.02 3.03
N LEU A 21 18.93 0.03 1.85
CA LEU A 21 20.31 -0.43 1.66
C LEU A 21 21.35 0.55 2.21
N ILE A 22 21.06 1.85 2.14
CA ILE A 22 21.94 2.92 2.66
C ILE A 22 21.74 3.10 4.16
N PHE A 23 20.48 3.06 4.61
CA PHE A 23 20.05 3.26 6.00
C PHE A 23 19.30 2.04 6.55
N PRO A 24 19.98 0.88 6.68
CA PRO A 24 19.33 -0.32 7.20
C PRO A 24 18.89 -0.10 8.65
N ILE A 25 17.61 -0.38 8.92
CA ILE A 25 17.05 -0.31 10.27
C ILE A 25 17.53 -1.51 11.06
N LYS A 26 18.18 -1.21 12.19
CA LYS A 26 18.69 -2.22 13.13
C LYS A 26 17.69 -2.61 14.21
N THR A 27 16.58 -1.88 14.36
CA THR A 27 15.61 -2.13 15.45
C THR A 27 14.17 -2.18 14.96
N ARG A 28 13.39 -3.13 15.47
CA ARG A 28 11.95 -3.29 15.17
C ARG A 28 11.15 -2.03 15.50
N LYS A 29 11.50 -1.31 16.56
CA LYS A 29 10.81 -0.07 16.98
C LYS A 29 10.90 1.04 15.93
N THR A 30 12.04 1.20 15.27
CA THR A 30 12.18 2.21 14.21
C THR A 30 11.39 1.80 12.96
N LEU A 31 11.38 0.51 12.62
CA LEU A 31 10.57 0.00 11.49
C LEU A 31 9.08 0.22 11.75
N GLN A 32 8.61 -0.05 12.96
CA GLN A 32 7.24 0.21 13.39
C GLN A 32 6.87 1.70 13.32
N LEU A 33 7.80 2.63 13.57
CA LEU A 33 7.52 4.07 13.40
C LEU A 33 7.31 4.44 11.93
N VAL A 34 8.17 3.93 11.03
CA VAL A 34 8.04 4.14 9.58
C VAL A 34 6.73 3.57 9.07
N LEU A 35 6.38 2.36 9.51
CA LEU A 35 5.11 1.74 9.14
C LEU A 35 3.92 2.49 9.74
N SER A 36 3.96 2.92 11.00
CA SER A 36 2.87 3.71 11.62
C SER A 36 2.58 5.00 10.85
N PHE A 37 3.63 5.69 10.37
CA PHE A 37 3.48 6.83 9.46
C PHE A 37 2.77 6.42 8.16
N SER A 38 3.24 5.35 7.50
CA SER A 38 2.68 4.86 6.24
C SER A 38 1.22 4.41 6.38
N GLY A 39 0.89 3.70 7.45
CA GLY A 39 -0.47 3.22 7.75
C GLY A 39 -1.43 4.37 8.04
N ALA A 40 -0.99 5.38 8.79
CA ALA A 40 -1.77 6.59 9.02
C ALA A 40 -1.99 7.40 7.73
N TYR A 41 -0.95 7.51 6.90
CA TYR A 41 -1.02 8.17 5.61
C TYR A 41 -2.04 7.50 4.68
N ILE A 42 -1.93 6.18 4.49
CA ILE A 42 -2.87 5.46 3.61
C ILE A 42 -4.29 5.46 4.18
N LEU A 43 -4.47 5.40 5.50
CA LEU A 43 -5.78 5.60 6.13
C LEU A 43 -6.37 6.97 5.76
N GLY A 44 -5.55 8.02 5.82
CA GLY A 44 -5.92 9.36 5.38
C GLY A 44 -6.36 9.38 3.92
N ILE A 45 -5.58 8.80 3.01
CA ILE A 45 -5.94 8.69 1.58
C ILE A 45 -7.26 7.91 1.38
N ILE A 46 -7.47 6.83 2.13
CA ILE A 46 -8.70 6.05 2.07
C ILE A 46 -9.91 6.91 2.46
N VAL A 47 -9.85 7.56 3.63
CA VAL A 47 -10.98 8.32 4.17
C VAL A 47 -11.24 9.58 3.36
N LEU A 48 -10.18 10.28 2.93
CA LEU A 48 -10.29 11.59 2.30
C LEU A 48 -10.55 11.49 0.79
N HIS A 49 -10.01 10.47 0.10
CA HIS A 49 -10.12 10.35 -1.37
C HIS A 49 -10.92 9.12 -1.80
N LEU A 50 -10.55 7.92 -1.37
CA LEU A 50 -11.16 6.69 -1.90
C LEU A 50 -12.61 6.50 -1.45
N MET A 51 -12.90 6.72 -0.18
CA MET A 51 -14.22 6.50 0.40
C MET A 51 -15.28 7.43 -0.23
N PRO A 52 -15.04 8.75 -0.38
CA PRO A 52 -15.94 9.62 -1.14
C PRO A 52 -16.10 9.18 -2.60
N SER A 53 -15.02 8.75 -3.25
CA SER A 53 -15.06 8.27 -4.64
C SER A 53 -15.94 7.03 -4.81
N VAL A 54 -15.78 6.06 -3.90
CA VAL A 54 -16.46 4.75 -3.97
C VAL A 54 -17.93 4.85 -3.56
N PHE A 55 -18.26 5.63 -2.54
CA PHE A 55 -19.63 5.73 -2.00
C PHE A 55 -20.43 6.92 -2.53
N GLY A 56 -19.81 7.85 -3.26
CA GLY A 56 -20.51 8.98 -3.89
C GLY A 56 -21.26 8.62 -5.18
N GLY A 57 -20.94 7.46 -5.80
CA GLY A 57 -21.52 7.04 -7.07
C GLY A 57 -22.85 6.26 -6.95
N SER A 58 -23.46 5.97 -8.11
CA SER A 58 -24.74 5.23 -8.21
C SER A 58 -24.68 3.78 -7.72
N GLN A 59 -23.48 3.22 -7.57
CA GLN A 59 -23.24 1.84 -7.13
C GLN A 59 -22.89 1.71 -5.64
N ALA A 60 -23.16 2.72 -4.83
CA ALA A 60 -22.82 2.72 -3.40
C ALA A 60 -23.33 1.48 -2.63
N GLN A 61 -24.49 0.93 -3.04
CA GLN A 61 -25.08 -0.25 -2.38
C GLN A 61 -24.25 -1.53 -2.56
N THR A 62 -23.66 -1.75 -3.74
CA THR A 62 -22.84 -2.93 -4.02
C THR A 62 -21.37 -2.70 -3.63
N ALA A 63 -20.92 -1.44 -3.61
CA ALA A 63 -19.55 -1.07 -3.24
C ALA A 63 -19.13 -1.65 -1.88
N GLY A 64 -19.99 -1.63 -0.87
CA GLY A 64 -19.69 -2.19 0.45
C GLY A 64 -19.30 -3.67 0.44
N LEU A 65 -19.90 -4.48 -0.44
CA LEU A 65 -19.54 -5.89 -0.59
C LEU A 65 -18.16 -6.06 -1.21
N TRP A 66 -17.80 -5.22 -2.18
CA TRP A 66 -16.46 -5.21 -2.77
C TRP A 66 -15.40 -4.77 -1.77
N VAL A 67 -15.70 -3.77 -0.94
CA VAL A 67 -14.81 -3.36 0.18
C VAL A 67 -14.57 -4.53 1.11
N LEU A 68 -15.62 -5.24 1.54
CA LEU A 68 -15.47 -6.40 2.40
C LEU A 68 -14.68 -7.51 1.72
N GLY A 69 -14.93 -7.75 0.42
CA GLY A 69 -14.17 -8.70 -0.38
C GLY A 69 -12.68 -8.39 -0.43
N GLY A 70 -12.33 -7.11 -0.64
CA GLY A 70 -10.95 -6.64 -0.66
C GLY A 70 -10.26 -6.75 0.70
N PHE A 71 -10.98 -6.40 1.77
CA PHE A 71 -10.52 -6.54 3.14
C PHE A 71 -10.20 -8.01 3.48
N LEU A 72 -11.14 -8.93 3.18
CA LEU A 72 -10.95 -10.37 3.40
C LEU A 72 -9.83 -10.95 2.53
N ALA A 73 -9.73 -10.52 1.27
CA ALA A 73 -8.64 -10.93 0.40
C ALA A 73 -7.29 -10.50 0.99
N GLN A 74 -7.20 -9.30 1.56
CA GLN A 74 -5.97 -8.84 2.19
C GLN A 74 -5.63 -9.64 3.46
N ILE A 75 -6.60 -10.06 4.27
CA ILE A 75 -6.34 -10.99 5.38
C ILE A 75 -5.65 -12.27 4.88
N ILE A 76 -6.11 -12.82 3.75
CA ILE A 76 -5.50 -14.02 3.15
C ILE A 76 -4.08 -13.73 2.67
N LEU A 77 -3.87 -12.59 2.00
CA LEU A 77 -2.54 -12.16 1.55
C LEU A 77 -1.59 -11.86 2.71
N GLU A 78 -2.11 -11.42 3.86
CA GLU A 78 -1.33 -11.21 5.07
C GLU A 78 -0.77 -12.53 5.60
N GLN A 79 -1.53 -13.62 5.56
CA GLN A 79 -1.04 -14.95 5.95
C GLN A 79 0.16 -15.38 5.09
N LEU A 80 0.16 -15.01 3.80
CA LEU A 80 1.32 -15.23 2.92
C LEU A 80 2.47 -14.27 3.25
N SER A 81 2.14 -13.02 3.61
CA SER A 81 3.09 -11.96 3.93
C SER A 81 3.67 -12.02 5.34
N ALA A 82 3.18 -12.95 6.17
CA ALA A 82 3.53 -13.11 7.58
C ALA A 82 3.49 -11.78 8.37
N GLY A 83 2.58 -10.86 8.00
CA GLY A 83 2.42 -9.55 8.64
C GLY A 83 3.59 -8.57 8.41
N LEU A 84 4.40 -8.74 7.36
CA LEU A 84 5.52 -7.82 7.05
C LEU A 84 5.08 -6.37 6.91
N GLU A 85 3.99 -6.17 6.20
CA GLU A 85 3.27 -4.91 5.98
C GLU A 85 2.99 -4.16 7.29
N HIS A 86 2.96 -4.89 8.41
CA HIS A 86 2.68 -4.40 9.76
C HIS A 86 3.90 -4.49 10.70
N GLY A 87 5.11 -4.77 10.21
CA GLY A 87 6.34 -4.73 11.02
C GLY A 87 6.44 -5.80 12.11
N HIS A 88 5.48 -6.71 12.17
CA HIS A 88 5.52 -7.91 12.98
C HIS A 88 6.36 -8.96 12.26
N ILE A 89 7.67 -8.85 12.41
CA ILE A 89 8.57 -9.92 11.97
C ILE A 89 8.40 -11.09 12.97
N HIS A 90 7.39 -11.93 12.76
CA HIS A 90 7.38 -13.31 13.26
C HIS A 90 8.29 -14.15 12.37
N ALA A 91 9.53 -13.68 12.16
CA ALA A 91 10.51 -14.46 11.45
C ALA A 91 10.74 -15.75 12.25
N PRO A 92 10.58 -16.94 11.65
CA PRO A 92 11.10 -18.14 12.25
C PRO A 92 12.58 -17.94 12.58
N HIS A 93 13.08 -18.64 13.60
CA HIS A 93 14.47 -18.50 14.08
C HIS A 93 15.52 -18.67 12.96
N LYS A 94 15.13 -19.33 11.86
CA LYS A 94 15.77 -19.24 10.54
C LYS A 94 14.78 -18.73 9.49
N ILE A 95 15.12 -17.63 8.82
CA ILE A 95 14.39 -17.19 7.63
C ILE A 95 14.78 -18.09 6.45
N THR A 96 13.79 -18.72 5.83
CA THR A 96 13.97 -19.65 4.71
C THR A 96 13.64 -18.96 3.38
N VAL A 97 14.11 -19.53 2.27
CA VAL A 97 13.74 -19.04 0.92
C VAL A 97 12.23 -19.13 0.71
N GLY A 98 11.58 -20.19 1.19
CA GLY A 98 10.12 -20.36 1.10
C GLY A 98 9.35 -19.23 1.80
N PHE A 99 9.82 -18.79 2.97
CA PHE A 99 9.25 -17.64 3.66
C PHE A 99 9.34 -16.36 2.82
N VAL A 100 10.53 -16.08 2.26
CA VAL A 100 10.74 -14.89 1.42
C VAL A 100 9.85 -14.92 0.16
N VAL A 101 9.71 -16.08 -0.47
CA VAL A 101 8.83 -16.24 -1.64
C VAL A 101 7.37 -16.00 -1.28
N SER A 102 6.91 -16.52 -0.13
CA SER A 102 5.56 -16.29 0.38
C SER A 102 5.29 -14.80 0.60
N VAL A 103 6.24 -14.10 1.24
CA VAL A 103 6.16 -12.66 1.48
C VAL A 103 6.12 -11.87 0.19
N LEU A 104 7.01 -12.19 -0.75
CA LEU A 104 7.05 -11.53 -2.04
C LEU A 104 5.74 -11.75 -2.81
N LEU A 105 5.16 -12.95 -2.76
CA LEU A 105 3.90 -13.27 -3.43
C LEU A 105 2.74 -12.44 -2.86
N GLY A 106 2.57 -12.42 -1.53
CA GLY A 106 1.50 -11.65 -0.88
C GLY A 106 1.57 -10.16 -1.19
N LEU A 107 2.77 -9.56 -1.03
CA LEU A 107 3.01 -8.16 -1.37
C LEU A 107 2.83 -7.87 -2.86
N SER A 108 3.24 -8.79 -3.74
CA SER A 108 3.11 -8.60 -5.18
C SER A 108 1.65 -8.58 -5.62
N VAL A 109 0.84 -9.50 -5.09
CA VAL A 109 -0.60 -9.53 -5.38
C VAL A 109 -1.30 -8.30 -4.81
N HIS A 110 -0.95 -7.89 -3.58
CA HIS A 110 -1.44 -6.64 -2.99
C HIS A 110 -1.12 -5.42 -3.88
N ALA A 111 0.15 -5.25 -4.26
CA ALA A 111 0.61 -4.15 -5.09
C ALA A 111 -0.03 -4.15 -6.48
N PHE A 112 -0.30 -5.34 -7.02
CA PHE A 112 -1.03 -5.49 -8.28
C PHE A 112 -2.48 -5.01 -8.15
N ILE A 113 -3.19 -5.40 -7.08
CA ILE A 113 -4.58 -5.03 -6.83
C ILE A 113 -4.75 -3.52 -6.71
N GLU A 114 -3.92 -2.86 -5.91
CA GLU A 114 -3.95 -1.39 -5.78
C GLU A 114 -3.48 -0.66 -7.04
N GLY A 115 -2.71 -1.33 -7.91
CA GLY A 115 -2.28 -0.75 -9.18
C GLY A 115 -3.43 -0.64 -10.18
N MET A 116 -4.38 -1.58 -10.15
CA MET A 116 -5.44 -1.67 -11.16
C MET A 116 -6.24 -0.37 -11.35
N PRO A 117 -6.71 0.34 -10.30
CA PRO A 117 -7.51 1.54 -10.51
C PRO A 117 -6.75 2.71 -11.13
N LEU A 118 -5.42 2.76 -11.02
CA LEU A 118 -4.62 3.93 -11.41
C LEU A 118 -4.82 4.36 -12.88
N SER A 119 -5.07 3.41 -13.78
CA SER A 119 -5.19 3.70 -15.22
C SER A 119 -6.47 4.44 -15.61
N TYR A 120 -7.56 4.23 -14.86
CA TYR A 120 -8.88 4.79 -15.12
C TYR A 120 -9.41 5.68 -13.98
N TYR A 121 -8.69 5.81 -12.86
CA TYR A 121 -9.16 6.53 -11.67
C TYR A 121 -9.53 7.99 -11.96
N GLN A 122 -8.74 8.71 -12.78
CA GLN A 122 -9.09 10.09 -13.14
C GLN A 122 -10.41 10.16 -13.93
N SER A 123 -10.55 9.34 -14.97
CA SER A 123 -11.79 9.26 -15.75
C SER A 123 -12.98 8.78 -14.92
N TYR A 124 -12.72 7.95 -13.90
CA TYR A 124 -13.72 7.50 -12.93
C TYR A 124 -14.24 8.67 -12.10
N LEU A 125 -13.34 9.50 -11.55
CA LEU A 125 -13.71 10.70 -10.80
C LEU A 125 -14.54 11.66 -11.65
N ASP A 126 -14.09 11.97 -12.87
CA ASP A 126 -14.78 12.92 -13.76
C ASP A 126 -16.21 12.47 -14.14
N SER A 127 -16.46 11.15 -14.14
CA SER A 127 -17.76 10.57 -14.52
C SER A 127 -18.69 10.26 -13.34
N HIS A 128 -18.15 10.09 -12.13
CA HIS A 128 -18.93 9.63 -10.96
C HIS A 128 -18.94 10.63 -9.80
N THR A 129 -18.08 11.64 -9.83
CA THR A 129 -18.00 12.67 -8.80
C THR A 129 -17.99 14.05 -9.46
N HIS A 130 -18.79 15.00 -8.98
CA HIS A 130 -18.75 16.39 -9.47
C HIS A 130 -17.50 17.17 -8.99
N MET A 131 -16.40 16.48 -8.67
CA MET A 131 -15.15 17.08 -8.21
C MET A 131 -14.23 17.36 -9.40
N HIS A 132 -14.17 18.64 -9.80
CA HIS A 132 -13.24 19.15 -10.81
C HIS A 132 -12.00 19.76 -10.14
N HIS A 133 -11.08 18.93 -9.66
CA HIS A 133 -9.76 19.40 -9.22
C HIS A 133 -8.63 18.74 -10.01
N SER A 134 -7.54 19.51 -10.14
CA SER A 134 -6.29 19.36 -10.89
C SER A 134 -5.91 18.00 -11.51
N HIS A 135 -5.24 18.09 -12.66
CA HIS A 135 -4.73 17.03 -13.56
C HIS A 135 -3.90 15.87 -12.96
N HIS A 136 -3.66 15.80 -11.65
CA HIS A 136 -2.94 14.72 -11.00
C HIS A 136 -3.85 13.99 -10.02
N SER A 137 -4.03 12.68 -10.23
CA SER A 137 -4.87 11.90 -9.33
C SER A 137 -4.24 11.83 -7.94
N HIS A 138 -4.92 12.39 -6.94
CA HIS A 138 -4.50 12.31 -5.53
C HIS A 138 -4.27 10.86 -5.08
N TYR A 139 -4.99 9.91 -5.69
CA TYR A 139 -4.77 8.49 -5.52
C TYR A 139 -3.38 8.02 -5.98
N LEU A 140 -2.88 8.44 -7.15
CA LEU A 140 -1.53 8.08 -7.61
C LEU A 140 -0.44 8.56 -6.63
N ILE A 141 -0.57 9.79 -6.12
CA ILE A 141 0.33 10.34 -5.10
C ILE A 141 0.21 9.54 -3.79
N GLY A 142 -1.01 9.17 -3.41
CA GLY A 142 -1.35 8.19 -2.39
C GLY A 142 -0.56 6.88 -2.52
N ILE A 143 -0.56 6.30 -3.72
CA ILE A 143 0.12 5.04 -3.99
C ILE A 143 1.65 5.20 -3.93
N ILE A 144 2.19 6.20 -4.62
CA ILE A 144 3.63 6.48 -4.69
C ILE A 144 4.24 6.66 -3.29
N LEU A 145 3.60 7.43 -2.42
CA LEU A 145 4.16 7.77 -1.12
C LEU A 145 4.12 6.60 -0.12
N HIS A 146 3.14 5.69 -0.21
CA HIS A 146 3.12 4.52 0.69
C HIS A 146 4.00 3.36 0.17
N HIS A 147 4.27 3.30 -1.14
CA HIS A 147 5.21 2.34 -1.73
C HIS A 147 6.62 2.46 -1.18
N ILE A 148 7.06 3.69 -0.87
CA ILE A 148 8.40 3.94 -0.35
C ILE A 148 8.61 3.22 1.00
N PRO A 149 7.77 3.42 2.05
CA PRO A 149 7.81 2.65 3.28
C PRO A 149 7.67 1.13 3.10
N ALA A 150 6.77 0.67 2.22
CA ALA A 150 6.55 -0.76 1.98
C ALA A 150 7.80 -1.43 1.39
N ALA A 151 8.38 -0.83 0.35
CA ALA A 151 9.62 -1.28 -0.28
C ALA A 151 10.80 -1.24 0.70
N PHE A 152 10.85 -0.19 1.53
CA PHE A 152 11.85 -0.05 2.58
C PHE A 152 11.75 -1.18 3.62
N ALA A 153 10.53 -1.54 4.05
CA ALA A 153 10.29 -2.65 4.98
C ALA A 153 10.68 -4.00 4.38
N LEU A 154 10.31 -4.26 3.12
CA LEU A 154 10.70 -5.46 2.38
C LEU A 154 12.22 -5.59 2.28
N ALA A 155 12.90 -4.53 1.84
CA ALA A 155 14.36 -4.54 1.74
C ALA A 155 15.03 -4.82 3.09
N ASN A 156 14.56 -4.21 4.18
CA ASN A 156 15.09 -4.47 5.52
C ASN A 156 14.89 -5.92 5.96
N LEU A 157 13.74 -6.53 5.69
CA LEU A 157 13.51 -7.94 5.97
C LEU A 157 14.50 -8.84 5.21
N LEU A 158 14.67 -8.61 3.91
CA LEU A 158 15.57 -9.41 3.08
C LEU A 158 17.03 -9.29 3.56
N LEU A 159 17.44 -8.09 4.00
CA LEU A 159 18.75 -7.85 4.60
C LEU A 159 18.92 -8.54 5.96
N LEU A 160 17.90 -8.48 6.83
CA LEU A 160 17.89 -9.20 8.12
C LEU A 160 17.93 -10.72 7.91
N SER A 161 17.37 -11.19 6.80
CA SER A 161 17.43 -12.60 6.35
C SER A 161 18.79 -13.01 5.79
N LYS A 162 19.79 -12.11 5.81
CA LYS A 162 21.15 -12.32 5.27
C LYS A 162 21.16 -12.67 3.77
N MET A 163 20.14 -12.25 3.03
CA MET A 163 20.12 -12.45 1.58
C MET A 163 21.16 -11.56 0.91
N ALA A 164 21.80 -12.07 -0.15
CA ALA A 164 22.75 -11.28 -0.92
C ALA A 164 22.04 -10.09 -1.59
N LYS A 165 22.70 -8.93 -1.65
CA LYS A 165 22.15 -7.68 -2.20
C LYS A 165 21.55 -7.84 -3.61
N LYS A 166 22.12 -8.71 -4.44
CA LYS A 166 21.57 -9.04 -5.77
C LYS A 166 20.14 -9.57 -5.69
N TRP A 167 19.85 -10.44 -4.72
CA TRP A 167 18.52 -11.00 -4.53
C TRP A 167 17.55 -9.98 -3.94
N VAL A 168 18.01 -9.10 -3.05
CA VAL A 168 17.21 -7.98 -2.56
C VAL A 168 16.72 -7.13 -3.72
N TRP A 169 17.61 -6.78 -4.64
CA TRP A 169 17.25 -6.03 -5.84
C TRP A 169 16.31 -6.80 -6.77
N CYS A 170 16.54 -8.10 -7.00
CA CYS A 170 15.61 -8.91 -7.80
C CYS A 170 14.19 -8.89 -7.21
N CYS A 171 14.05 -9.06 -5.90
CA CYS A 171 12.75 -9.02 -5.23
C CYS A 171 12.10 -7.62 -5.33
N LEU A 172 12.88 -6.55 -5.14
CA LEU A 172 12.39 -5.17 -5.25
C LEU A 172 11.94 -4.84 -6.68
N LEU A 173 12.67 -5.29 -7.70
CA LEU A 173 12.31 -5.07 -9.11
C LEU A 173 11.05 -5.84 -9.50
N LEU A 174 10.85 -7.03 -8.95
CA LEU A 174 9.62 -7.78 -9.14
C LEU A 174 8.44 -7.05 -8.48
N PHE A 175 8.61 -6.65 -7.22
CA PHE A 175 7.60 -5.91 -6.46
C PHE A 175 7.24 -4.57 -7.14
N SER A 176 8.25 -3.80 -7.60
CA SER A 176 8.05 -2.51 -8.27
C SER A 176 7.31 -2.60 -9.60
N ALA A 177 7.33 -3.77 -10.26
CA ALA A 177 6.61 -3.99 -11.49
C ALA A 177 5.11 -4.25 -11.29
N MET A 178 4.67 -4.65 -10.09
CA MET A 178 3.32 -5.17 -9.88
C MET A 178 2.23 -4.10 -10.03
N SER A 179 2.38 -2.91 -9.42
CA SER A 179 1.39 -1.85 -9.58
C SER A 179 1.34 -1.26 -10.99
N PRO A 180 2.48 -0.98 -11.67
CA PRO A 180 2.49 -0.68 -13.11
C PRO A 180 1.77 -1.74 -13.95
N LEU A 181 1.99 -3.02 -13.65
CA LEU A 181 1.37 -4.12 -14.39
C LEU A 181 -0.14 -4.19 -14.14
N GLY A 182 -0.58 -3.98 -12.89
CA GLY A 182 -2.01 -3.89 -12.54
C GLY A 182 -2.70 -2.75 -13.30
N ALA A 183 -2.10 -1.57 -13.28
CA ALA A 183 -2.60 -0.40 -14.00
C ALA A 183 -2.68 -0.65 -15.52
N LEU A 184 -1.61 -1.21 -16.10
CA LEU A 184 -1.53 -1.51 -17.53
C LEU A 184 -2.58 -2.54 -17.94
N LEU A 185 -2.74 -3.63 -17.18
CA LEU A 185 -3.74 -4.65 -17.46
C LEU A 185 -5.14 -4.03 -17.44
N ALA A 186 -5.49 -3.35 -16.35
CA ALA A 186 -6.82 -2.77 -16.21
C ALA A 186 -7.12 -1.70 -17.26
N GLY A 187 -6.12 -0.91 -17.66
CA GLY A 187 -6.27 0.11 -18.71
C GLY A 187 -6.34 -0.46 -20.12
N SER A 188 -5.83 -1.69 -20.34
CA SER A 188 -5.91 -2.39 -21.62
C SER A 188 -7.25 -3.13 -21.82
N LEU A 189 -7.98 -3.38 -20.74
CA LEU A 189 -9.26 -4.06 -20.76
C LEU A 189 -10.41 -3.04 -20.84
N SER A 190 -11.43 -3.35 -21.64
CA SER A 190 -12.66 -2.56 -21.68
C SER A 190 -13.57 -2.93 -20.49
N ILE A 191 -13.21 -2.44 -19.31
CA ILE A 191 -13.92 -2.71 -18.05
C ILE A 191 -15.13 -1.77 -17.93
N SER A 192 -16.32 -2.30 -17.62
CA SER A 192 -17.52 -1.49 -17.39
C SER A 192 -17.35 -0.57 -16.16
N SER A 193 -18.04 0.57 -16.13
CA SER A 193 -18.00 1.51 -14.99
C SER A 193 -18.38 0.86 -13.66
N GLU A 194 -19.30 -0.09 -13.71
CA GLU A 194 -19.75 -0.90 -12.58
C GLU A 194 -18.60 -1.73 -11.98
N PHE A 195 -17.86 -2.43 -12.85
CA PHE A 195 -16.73 -3.24 -12.42
C PHE A 195 -15.50 -2.40 -12.05
N GLN A 196 -15.34 -1.22 -12.66
CA GLN A 196 -14.34 -0.22 -12.23
C GLN A 196 -14.60 0.24 -10.79
N THR A 197 -15.87 0.53 -10.45
CA THR A 197 -16.27 0.84 -9.06
C THR A 197 -15.96 -0.33 -8.13
N GLY A 198 -16.27 -1.56 -8.56
CA GLY A 198 -15.99 -2.78 -7.81
C GLY A 198 -14.49 -2.98 -7.53
N ILE A 199 -13.63 -2.85 -8.55
CA ILE A 199 -12.17 -2.97 -8.39
C ILE A 199 -11.64 -1.86 -7.48
N LEU A 200 -12.09 -0.62 -7.64
CA LEU A 200 -11.68 0.49 -6.77
C LEU A 200 -12.08 0.26 -5.32
N ALA A 201 -13.33 -0.19 -5.08
CA ALA A 201 -13.84 -0.53 -3.76
C ALA A 201 -13.06 -1.72 -3.13
N PHE A 202 -12.72 -2.73 -3.94
CA PHE A 202 -11.91 -3.85 -3.52
C PHE A 202 -10.47 -3.43 -3.14
N ALA A 203 -9.83 -2.60 -3.97
CA ALA A 203 -8.52 -2.03 -3.65
C ALA A 203 -8.57 -1.17 -2.37
N MET A 204 -9.61 -0.34 -2.20
CA MET A 204 -9.83 0.42 -0.97
C MET A 204 -9.98 -0.49 0.25
N GLY A 205 -10.74 -1.57 0.16
CA GLY A 205 -10.90 -2.55 1.24
C GLY A 205 -9.59 -3.24 1.62
N SER A 206 -8.78 -3.61 0.62
CA SER A 206 -7.45 -4.17 0.82
C SER A 206 -6.53 -3.18 1.55
N LEU A 207 -6.48 -1.91 1.11
CA LEU A 207 -5.69 -0.86 1.78
C LEU A 207 -6.19 -0.57 3.19
N LEU A 208 -7.52 -0.63 3.43
CA LEU A 208 -8.11 -0.39 4.74
C LEU A 208 -7.67 -1.44 5.75
N HIS A 209 -7.62 -2.71 5.36
CA HIS A 209 -7.06 -3.77 6.20
C HIS A 209 -5.63 -3.43 6.63
N ILE A 210 -4.75 -3.11 5.67
CA ILE A 210 -3.36 -2.75 5.95
C ILE A 210 -3.25 -1.58 6.94
N ALA A 211 -3.96 -0.51 6.64
CA ALA A 211 -3.98 0.68 7.48
C ALA A 211 -4.36 0.34 8.94
N THR A 212 -5.41 -0.47 9.11
CA THR A 212 -5.94 -0.81 10.44
C THR A 212 -5.01 -1.72 11.22
N VAL A 213 -4.41 -2.74 10.60
CA VAL A 213 -3.48 -3.64 11.29
C VAL A 213 -2.19 -2.90 11.68
N ILE A 214 -1.67 -1.98 10.83
CA ILE A 214 -0.51 -1.13 11.19
C ILE A 214 -0.83 -0.29 12.44
N LEU A 215 -2.03 0.31 12.49
CA LEU A 215 -2.38 1.30 13.51
C LEU A 215 -2.84 0.68 14.83
N PHE A 216 -3.57 -0.43 14.79
CA PHE A 216 -4.22 -0.97 15.99
C PHE A 216 -3.55 -2.23 16.53
N GLU A 217 -2.94 -3.07 15.68
CA GLU A 217 -2.44 -4.38 16.09
C GLU A 217 -0.95 -4.41 16.47
N MET A 218 -0.18 -3.35 16.15
CA MET A 218 1.23 -3.31 16.51
C MET A 218 1.54 -3.08 18.01
N ASP A 219 0.55 -2.75 18.86
CA ASP A 219 0.70 -2.44 20.29
C ASP A 219 0.36 -3.63 21.22
N ALA A 220 0.70 -4.86 20.84
CA ALA A 220 0.40 -6.06 21.65
C ALA A 220 1.27 -6.24 22.92
N SER A 221 2.36 -5.48 23.09
CA SER A 221 3.28 -5.66 24.22
C SER A 221 3.21 -4.50 25.24
N SER A 222 2.33 -4.67 26.22
CA SER A 222 2.31 -4.05 27.55
C SER A 222 2.26 -2.52 27.66
N HIS A 223 1.20 -2.06 28.33
CA HIS A 223 0.87 -0.69 28.77
C HIS A 223 0.13 0.14 27.72
N MET A 224 -1.10 0.51 28.10
CA MET A 224 -2.17 1.20 27.38
C MET A 224 -1.84 2.64 26.95
N HIS A 225 -0.59 2.91 26.53
CA HIS A 225 -0.09 4.24 26.20
C HIS A 225 0.60 4.24 24.83
N LEU A 226 -0.07 4.87 23.87
CA LEU A 226 0.48 5.16 22.56
C LEU A 226 1.71 6.05 22.73
N SER A 227 2.90 5.56 22.35
CA SER A 227 4.13 6.34 22.56
C SER A 227 4.06 7.68 21.81
N VAL A 228 4.61 8.76 22.40
CA VAL A 228 4.61 10.10 21.77
C VAL A 228 5.25 10.06 20.37
N LYS A 229 6.27 9.22 20.16
CA LYS A 229 6.89 9.02 18.84
C LYS A 229 5.95 8.39 17.83
N ARG A 230 5.16 7.39 18.25
CA ARG A 230 4.16 6.73 17.40
C ARG A 230 3.01 7.68 17.09
N LEU A 231 2.53 8.43 18.09
CA LEU A 231 1.51 9.45 17.89
C LEU A 231 1.98 10.51 16.89
N ALA A 232 3.22 11.00 17.05
CA ALA A 232 3.82 11.94 16.11
C ALA A 232 3.92 11.35 14.70
N ALA A 233 4.33 10.09 14.54
CA ALA A 233 4.35 9.41 13.24
C ALA A 233 2.96 9.32 12.60
N ILE A 234 1.93 9.00 13.39
CA ILE A 234 0.53 8.94 12.94
C ILE A 234 0.06 10.34 12.50
N LEU A 235 0.27 11.36 13.31
CA LEU A 235 -0.11 12.74 13.00
C LEU A 235 0.61 13.27 11.75
N LEU A 236 1.89 12.93 11.58
CA LEU A 236 2.64 13.28 10.36
C LEU A 236 2.08 12.54 9.14
N GLY A 237 1.69 11.27 9.27
CA GLY A 237 1.07 10.51 8.18
C GLY A 237 -0.28 11.10 7.76
N ILE A 238 -1.15 11.40 8.73
CA ILE A 238 -2.44 12.08 8.47
C ILE A 238 -2.19 13.47 7.88
N GLY A 239 -1.23 14.22 8.42
CA GLY A 239 -0.83 15.53 7.90
C GLY A 239 -0.38 15.47 6.44
N ALA A 240 0.44 14.47 6.08
CA ALA A 240 0.84 14.24 4.69
C ALA A 240 -0.35 13.91 3.79
N ALA A 241 -1.33 13.14 4.28
CA ALA A 241 -2.56 12.88 3.52
C ALA A 241 -3.40 14.15 3.34
N LEU A 242 -3.51 15.00 4.37
CA LEU A 242 -4.19 16.30 4.27
C LEU A 242 -3.51 17.25 3.28
N LEU A 243 -2.18 17.23 3.19
CA LEU A 243 -1.47 18.03 2.18
C LEU A 243 -1.83 17.62 0.75
N THR A 244 -2.30 16.38 0.52
CA THR A 244 -2.78 15.98 -0.80
C THR A 244 -4.13 16.60 -1.18
N MET A 245 -4.82 17.27 -0.25
CA MET A 245 -6.07 18.00 -0.51
C MET A 245 -5.85 19.47 -0.90
N LEU A 246 -4.62 19.99 -0.76
CA LEU A 246 -4.24 21.35 -1.11
C LEU A 246 -3.76 21.45 -2.55
#